data_AF-A0A916T0M5-F1
#
_entry.id   AF-A0A916T0M5-F1
#
_cell.length_a   1.000
_cell.length_b   1.000
_cell.length_c   1.000
_cell.angle_alpha   90.00
_cell.angle_beta   90.00
_cell.angle_gamma   90.00
#
_symmetry.space_group_name_H-M   'P 1'
#
loop_
_entity.id
_entity.type
_entity.pdbx_description
1 polymer ?
#
loop_
_entity_poly.entity_id
_entity_poly.type
_entity_poly.pdbx_seq_one_letter_code
_entity_poly.pdbx_strand_id
1 'polypeptide(L)'
;MADAGAGSSPIPIPFVWHDAAYWVPLLLSYGILSREEACGVECEDFVFDVETPFVAIVENMTKSKDGTRPSGLKRPSRRRMVPLHPELLRLNLRGYIEAVEAAGHVGAFPELYQEGLTNVGGKRFYASAGRYQLDHVDGVLPLPRTSDGKRADLHSLRTTGGSALEASETKQLVVDDIMGHAREGTGPRKYSKAWFMKGGAAILARRLEVMVAALTVVTDHLQPAPVRLLAVSERSRTGSAVGCASRKKA
;
A
#
# COMPACT_ATOMS: atom_id res chain seq x y z
N MET A 1 -50.07 -13.65 19.81
CA MET A 1 -48.62 -13.36 19.89
C MET A 1 -47.95 -14.07 18.74
N ALA A 2 -47.61 -13.33 17.68
CA ALA A 2 -46.76 -13.82 16.60
C ALA A 2 -45.61 -12.82 16.48
N ASP A 3 -44.42 -13.31 16.76
CA ASP A 3 -43.16 -12.58 16.77
C ASP A 3 -42.79 -12.23 15.31
N ALA A 4 -42.77 -10.93 15.01
CA ALA A 4 -42.39 -10.43 13.70
C ALA A 4 -40.86 -10.45 13.63
N GLY A 5 -40.33 -11.40 12.87
CA GLY A 5 -38.91 -11.53 12.60
C GLY A 5 -38.31 -10.19 12.19
N ALA A 6 -37.34 -9.72 12.96
CA ALA A 6 -36.54 -8.56 12.65
C ALA A 6 -35.76 -8.83 11.37
N GLY A 7 -36.30 -8.38 10.22
CA GLY A 7 -35.55 -8.28 8.99
C GLY A 7 -34.36 -7.35 9.22
N SER A 8 -33.16 -7.88 9.11
CA SER A 8 -31.94 -7.07 9.08
C SER A 8 -32.02 -6.18 7.85
N SER A 9 -32.27 -4.88 8.05
CA SER A 9 -32.08 -3.89 6.99
C SER A 9 -30.69 -4.08 6.39
N PRO A 10 -30.56 -4.16 5.05
CA PRO A 10 -29.25 -4.25 4.43
C PRO A 10 -28.44 -3.03 4.86
N ILE A 11 -27.24 -3.28 5.41
CA ILE A 11 -26.30 -2.21 5.73
C ILE A 11 -26.13 -1.38 4.45
N PRO A 12 -26.42 -0.06 4.46
CA PRO A 12 -26.26 0.77 3.28
C PRO A 12 -24.84 0.59 2.75
N ILE A 13 -24.68 0.26 1.47
CA ILE A 13 -23.36 0.18 0.86
C ILE A 13 -22.73 1.56 1.03
N PRO A 14 -21.66 1.70 1.83
CA PRO A 14 -21.07 3.00 2.08
C PRO A 14 -20.61 3.61 0.76
N PHE A 15 -20.80 4.91 0.59
CA PHE A 15 -20.18 5.64 -0.52
C PHE A 15 -18.66 5.58 -0.36
N VAL A 16 -17.99 4.77 -1.19
CA VAL A 16 -16.54 4.61 -1.18
C VAL A 16 -15.90 5.66 -2.10
N TRP A 17 -14.88 6.33 -1.58
CA TRP A 17 -13.99 7.22 -2.31
C TRP A 17 -12.58 6.64 -2.30
N HIS A 18 -11.85 6.83 -3.40
CA HIS A 18 -10.53 6.23 -3.59
C HIS A 18 -9.44 7.31 -3.53
N ASP A 19 -8.52 7.12 -2.60
CA ASP A 19 -7.37 7.97 -2.34
C ASP A 19 -6.30 7.18 -1.56
N ALA A 20 -5.27 7.86 -1.05
CA ALA A 20 -4.25 7.21 -0.24
C ALA A 20 -4.80 6.53 1.02
N ALA A 21 -5.86 7.04 1.64
CA ALA A 21 -6.47 6.41 2.81
C ALA A 21 -7.08 5.04 2.46
N TYR A 22 -7.63 4.88 1.27
CA TYR A 22 -8.11 3.58 0.80
C TYR A 22 -6.94 2.65 0.42
N TRP A 23 -6.03 3.11 -0.43
CA TRP A 23 -5.07 2.22 -1.10
C TRP A 23 -3.78 1.96 -0.34
N VAL A 24 -3.26 2.92 0.43
CA VAL A 24 -1.97 2.75 1.12
C VAL A 24 -2.02 1.57 2.09
N PRO A 25 -3.03 1.40 2.97
CA PRO A 25 -3.11 0.21 3.83
C PRO A 25 -3.13 -1.10 3.04
N LEU A 26 -3.82 -1.14 1.89
CA LEU A 26 -3.88 -2.33 1.02
C LEU A 26 -2.52 -2.63 0.38
N LEU A 27 -1.81 -1.61 -0.10
CA LEU A 27 -0.45 -1.75 -0.65
C LEU A 27 0.56 -2.19 0.41
N LEU A 28 0.38 -1.77 1.66
CA LEU A 28 1.20 -2.20 2.80
C LEU A 28 0.97 -3.67 3.14
N SER A 29 -0.28 -4.12 3.13
CA SER A 29 -0.65 -5.50 3.48
C SER A 29 -0.35 -6.48 2.34
N TYR A 30 -0.79 -6.17 1.12
CA TYR A 30 -0.72 -7.10 -0.02
C TYR A 30 0.50 -6.91 -0.92
N GLY A 31 1.11 -5.72 -0.91
CA GLY A 31 2.40 -5.47 -1.57
C GLY A 31 3.59 -5.57 -0.62
N ILE A 32 3.33 -5.69 0.69
CA ILE A 32 4.36 -5.67 1.74
C ILE A 32 5.27 -4.45 1.59
N LEU A 33 4.74 -3.33 1.08
CA LEU A 33 5.51 -2.12 0.84
C LEU A 33 5.77 -1.38 2.15
N SER A 34 6.87 -0.62 2.24
CA SER A 34 6.94 0.35 3.33
C SER A 34 5.99 1.51 3.07
N ARG A 35 5.57 2.21 4.13
CA ARG A 35 4.74 3.43 4.01
C ARG A 35 5.33 4.42 3.00
N GLU A 36 6.62 4.67 3.07
CA GLU A 36 7.31 5.62 2.19
C GLU A 36 7.36 5.15 0.73
N GLU A 37 7.43 3.83 0.49
CA GLU A 37 7.34 3.28 -0.85
C GLU A 37 5.94 3.44 -1.40
N ALA A 38 4.93 2.91 -0.69
CA ALA A 38 3.55 2.95 -1.13
C ALA A 38 3.04 4.37 -1.36
N CYS A 39 3.41 5.33 -0.49
CA CYS A 39 2.95 6.70 -0.65
C CYS A 39 3.58 7.43 -1.84
N GLY A 40 4.73 6.99 -2.35
CA GLY A 40 5.52 7.74 -3.33
C GLY A 40 5.71 7.04 -4.68
N VAL A 41 4.80 6.13 -5.05
CA VAL A 41 4.80 5.50 -6.38
C VAL A 41 4.19 6.41 -7.44
N GLU A 42 4.82 6.33 -8.61
CA GLU A 42 4.36 6.73 -9.94
C GLU A 42 3.00 6.13 -10.29
N CYS A 43 2.15 6.75 -11.10
CA CYS A 43 1.16 5.96 -11.83
C CYS A 43 1.86 5.00 -12.81
N GLU A 44 2.90 5.49 -13.51
CA GLU A 44 3.73 4.69 -14.42
C GLU A 44 4.50 3.55 -13.75
N ASP A 45 4.67 3.59 -12.42
CA ASP A 45 5.30 2.51 -11.67
C ASP A 45 4.41 1.25 -11.66
N PHE A 46 3.11 1.36 -11.93
CA PHE A 46 2.19 0.23 -12.03
C PHE A 46 2.12 -0.30 -13.46
N VAL A 47 2.45 -1.58 -13.65
CA VAL A 47 2.44 -2.25 -14.96
C VAL A 47 1.41 -3.36 -14.94
N PHE A 48 0.33 -3.18 -15.70
CA PHE A 48 -0.83 -4.09 -15.71
C PHE A 48 -0.84 -5.05 -16.90
N ASP A 49 -0.36 -4.63 -18.08
CA ASP A 49 -0.50 -5.40 -19.33
C ASP A 49 0.66 -6.38 -19.54
N VAL A 50 0.88 -7.24 -18.55
CA VAL A 50 1.88 -8.31 -18.52
C VAL A 50 1.33 -9.53 -17.79
N GLU A 51 1.92 -10.71 -17.98
CA GLU A 51 1.46 -11.97 -17.37
C GLU A 51 1.36 -11.90 -15.84
N THR A 52 2.32 -11.26 -15.18
CA THR A 52 2.28 -10.99 -13.73
C THR A 52 2.35 -9.48 -13.52
N PRO A 53 1.20 -8.81 -13.34
CA PRO A 53 1.16 -7.38 -13.03
C PRO A 53 2.00 -7.04 -11.80
N PHE A 54 2.66 -5.89 -11.81
CA PHE A 54 3.57 -5.49 -10.72
C PHE A 54 3.57 -3.98 -10.50
N VAL A 55 4.05 -3.57 -9.33
CA VAL A 55 4.48 -2.20 -9.05
C VAL A 55 5.99 -2.12 -8.94
N ALA A 56 6.58 -1.15 -9.63
CA ALA A 56 8.00 -0.87 -9.61
C ALA A 56 8.35 -0.01 -8.40
N ILE A 57 9.24 -0.51 -7.54
CA ILE A 57 9.80 0.28 -6.45
C ILE A 57 11.15 0.81 -6.93
N VAL A 58 11.13 2.06 -7.40
CA VAL A 58 12.29 2.74 -7.99
C VAL A 58 12.39 4.19 -7.50
N GLU A 59 13.53 4.84 -7.74
CA GLU A 59 13.62 6.29 -7.68
C GLU A 59 12.73 6.94 -8.75
N ASN A 60 12.00 8.01 -8.39
CA ASN A 60 11.15 8.76 -9.31
C ASN A 60 11.14 10.26 -8.95
N MET A 61 10.49 11.09 -9.78
CA MET A 61 10.51 12.55 -9.63
C MET A 61 9.58 13.05 -8.53
N THR A 62 8.46 12.38 -8.27
CA THR A 62 7.54 12.67 -7.15
C THR A 62 8.27 12.66 -5.82
N LYS A 63 9.23 11.74 -5.65
CA LYS A 63 10.07 11.64 -4.44
C LYS A 63 11.37 12.45 -4.55
N SER A 64 11.53 13.32 -5.55
CA SER A 64 12.73 14.16 -5.69
C SER A 64 12.90 15.10 -4.48
N LYS A 65 14.15 15.34 -4.09
CA LYS A 65 14.48 16.30 -3.02
C LYS A 65 14.84 17.68 -3.57
N ASP A 66 15.33 17.74 -4.79
CA ASP A 66 15.82 18.96 -5.44
C ASP A 66 14.97 19.34 -6.67
N GLY A 67 13.98 18.52 -7.04
CA GLY A 67 13.13 18.73 -8.21
C GLY A 67 13.84 18.45 -9.55
N THR A 68 15.11 18.05 -9.53
CA THR A 68 15.94 17.88 -10.73
C THR A 68 16.31 16.43 -11.01
N ARG A 69 16.40 15.60 -9.96
CA ARG A 69 16.78 14.19 -10.10
C ARG A 69 15.82 13.25 -9.38
N PRO A 70 15.56 12.05 -9.93
CA PRO A 70 14.77 11.03 -9.26
C PRO A 70 15.37 10.64 -7.91
N SER A 71 14.51 10.39 -6.92
CA SER A 71 14.95 10.01 -5.58
C SER A 71 13.92 9.10 -4.88
N GLY A 72 14.13 8.78 -3.60
CA GLY A 72 13.12 8.13 -2.76
C GLY A 72 13.38 6.68 -2.37
N LEU A 73 14.46 6.06 -2.86
CA LEU A 73 14.94 4.80 -2.30
C LEU A 73 15.85 5.05 -1.09
N LYS A 74 15.50 4.49 0.07
CA LYS A 74 16.33 4.61 1.29
C LYS A 74 17.71 3.94 1.11
N ARG A 75 17.76 2.85 0.34
CA ARG A 75 18.96 2.08 0.02
C ARG A 75 18.82 1.46 -1.37
N PRO A 76 19.92 1.21 -2.10
CA PRO A 76 19.86 0.58 -3.43
C PRO A 76 19.15 -0.79 -3.47
N SER A 77 19.22 -1.57 -2.38
CA SER A 77 18.57 -2.88 -2.26
C SER A 77 17.04 -2.82 -2.32
N ARG A 78 16.43 -1.64 -2.12
CA ARG A 78 14.97 -1.45 -2.20
C ARG A 78 14.46 -1.53 -3.63
N ARG A 79 15.32 -1.27 -4.63
CA ARG A 79 14.96 -1.32 -6.04
C ARG A 79 14.47 -2.71 -6.39
N ARG A 80 13.20 -2.85 -6.76
CA ARG A 80 12.60 -4.15 -7.11
C ARG A 80 11.27 -3.99 -7.84
N MET A 81 10.85 -5.07 -8.49
CA MET A 81 9.50 -5.24 -9.02
C MET A 81 8.71 -6.12 -8.04
N VAL A 82 7.58 -5.62 -7.54
CA VAL A 82 6.70 -6.31 -6.58
C VAL A 82 5.43 -6.74 -7.31
N PRO A 83 5.15 -8.04 -7.45
CA PRO A 83 3.90 -8.49 -8.04
C PRO A 83 2.67 -7.91 -7.33
N LEU A 84 1.63 -7.56 -8.09
CA LEU A 84 0.36 -7.13 -7.54
C LEU A 84 -0.44 -8.36 -7.10
N HIS A 85 -0.76 -8.43 -5.81
CA HIS A 85 -1.62 -9.47 -5.27
C HIS A 85 -3.01 -9.45 -5.95
N PRO A 86 -3.67 -10.61 -6.18
CA PRO A 86 -4.96 -10.66 -6.86
C PRO A 86 -6.05 -9.80 -6.19
N GLU A 87 -6.03 -9.66 -4.87
CA GLU A 87 -6.96 -8.77 -4.16
C GLU A 87 -6.85 -7.30 -4.56
N LEU A 88 -5.64 -6.81 -4.88
CA LEU A 88 -5.47 -5.42 -5.36
C LEU A 88 -6.12 -5.24 -6.73
N LEU A 89 -6.00 -6.25 -7.61
CA LEU A 89 -6.62 -6.24 -8.93
C LEU A 89 -8.14 -6.39 -8.83
N ARG A 90 -8.62 -7.31 -7.97
CA ARG A 90 -10.05 -7.55 -7.73
C ARG A 90 -10.75 -6.31 -7.18
N LEU A 91 -10.11 -5.56 -6.29
CA LEU A 91 -10.61 -4.28 -5.76
C LEU A 91 -10.46 -3.10 -6.74
N ASN A 92 -10.03 -3.36 -7.97
CA ASN A 92 -9.92 -2.39 -9.06
C ASN A 92 -8.83 -1.32 -8.88
N LEU A 93 -7.64 -1.72 -8.41
CA LEU A 93 -6.47 -0.83 -8.36
C LEU A 93 -6.13 -0.25 -9.74
N ARG A 94 -6.26 -1.06 -10.81
CA ARG A 94 -6.03 -0.60 -12.19
C ARG A 94 -6.90 0.60 -12.53
N GLY A 95 -8.22 0.50 -12.34
CA GLY A 95 -9.13 1.60 -12.62
C GLY A 95 -8.85 2.83 -11.75
N TYR A 96 -8.34 2.66 -10.53
CA TYR A 96 -7.91 3.79 -9.70
C TYR A 96 -6.70 4.52 -10.32
N ILE A 97 -5.65 3.78 -10.68
CA ILE A 97 -4.45 4.37 -11.28
C ILE A 97 -4.78 5.06 -12.60
N GLU A 98 -5.55 4.41 -13.48
CA GLU A 98 -6.00 4.99 -14.76
C GLU A 98 -6.83 6.27 -14.54
N ALA A 99 -7.69 6.31 -13.52
CA ALA A 99 -8.46 7.51 -13.19
C ALA A 99 -7.58 8.66 -12.65
N VAL A 100 -6.52 8.34 -11.90
CA VAL A 100 -5.56 9.34 -11.40
C VAL A 100 -4.73 9.92 -12.56
N GLU A 101 -4.29 9.08 -13.49
CA GLU A 101 -3.61 9.52 -14.72
C GLU A 101 -4.52 10.37 -15.60
N ALA A 102 -5.77 9.95 -15.82
CA ALA A 102 -6.75 10.70 -16.59
C ALA A 102 -7.09 12.07 -15.95
N ALA A 103 -6.93 12.20 -14.63
CA ALA A 103 -7.03 13.47 -13.92
C ALA A 103 -5.76 14.35 -14.03
N GLY A 104 -4.73 13.90 -14.77
CA GLY A 104 -3.51 14.66 -15.06
C GLY A 104 -2.44 14.58 -13.96
N HIS A 105 -2.50 13.58 -13.09
CA HIS A 105 -1.53 13.42 -12.00
C HIS A 105 -0.43 12.40 -12.34
N VAL A 106 0.81 12.72 -11.95
CA VAL A 106 1.96 11.82 -12.09
C VAL A 106 2.00 10.82 -10.93
N GLY A 107 2.04 11.31 -9.69
CA GLY A 107 1.97 10.47 -8.48
C GLY A 107 0.64 9.75 -8.35
N ALA A 108 0.65 8.48 -7.93
CA ALA A 108 -0.58 7.73 -7.63
C ALA A 108 -1.38 8.38 -6.47
N PHE A 109 -0.70 9.10 -5.58
CA PHE A 109 -1.27 9.78 -4.41
C PHE A 109 -0.91 11.27 -4.40
N PRO A 110 -1.43 12.08 -5.34
CA PRO A 110 -1.04 13.48 -5.52
C PRO A 110 -1.32 14.34 -4.27
N GLU A 111 -2.33 13.98 -3.47
CA GLU A 111 -2.67 14.68 -2.22
C GLU A 111 -1.59 14.62 -1.15
N LEU A 112 -0.61 13.72 -1.29
CA LEU A 112 0.51 13.58 -0.37
C LEU A 112 1.70 14.47 -0.72
N TYR A 113 1.69 15.11 -1.89
CA TYR A 113 2.81 15.88 -2.44
C TYR A 113 2.40 17.27 -2.95
N GLN A 114 1.28 17.81 -2.45
CA GLN A 114 0.86 19.16 -2.82
C GLN A 114 1.89 20.22 -2.40
N GLU A 115 1.99 21.28 -3.20
CA GLU A 115 2.83 22.43 -2.88
C GLU A 115 2.40 23.08 -1.55
N GLY A 116 3.39 23.62 -0.82
CA GLY A 116 3.15 24.29 0.47
C GLY A 116 2.91 23.37 1.67
N LEU A 117 2.92 22.05 1.49
CA LEU A 117 2.80 21.11 2.62
C LEU A 117 4.08 21.09 3.48
N THR A 118 3.90 21.14 4.81
CA THR A 118 5.01 21.06 5.79
C THR A 118 5.70 19.69 5.84
N ASN A 119 5.01 18.64 5.42
CA ASN A 119 5.53 17.29 5.26
C ASN A 119 4.85 16.66 4.03
N VAL A 120 5.58 15.82 3.30
CA VAL A 120 5.10 15.11 2.10
C VAL A 120 5.20 13.58 2.23
N GLY A 121 4.56 12.86 1.31
CA GLY A 121 4.61 11.39 1.21
C GLY A 121 4.10 10.69 2.46
N GLY A 122 4.81 9.64 2.91
CA GLY A 122 4.39 8.82 4.05
C GLY A 122 4.20 9.58 5.37
N LYS A 123 4.95 10.66 5.59
CA LYS A 123 4.74 11.54 6.76
C LYS A 123 3.41 12.28 6.66
N ARG A 124 3.08 12.82 5.48
CA ARG A 124 1.80 13.46 5.21
C ARG A 124 0.65 12.48 5.39
N PHE A 125 0.76 11.30 4.78
CA PHE A 125 -0.23 10.24 4.89
C PHE A 125 -0.54 9.88 6.35
N TYR A 126 0.49 9.68 7.15
CA TYR A 126 0.31 9.37 8.56
C TYR A 126 -0.43 10.50 9.31
N ALA A 127 -0.05 11.75 9.05
CA ALA A 127 -0.64 12.91 9.71
C ALA A 127 -2.10 13.16 9.31
N SER A 128 -2.43 12.98 8.03
CA SER A 128 -3.76 13.28 7.48
C SER A 128 -4.76 12.12 7.59
N ALA A 129 -4.30 10.87 7.45
CA ALA A 129 -5.19 9.71 7.38
C ALA A 129 -4.77 8.56 8.30
N GLY A 130 -3.52 8.11 8.20
CA GLY A 130 -3.06 6.86 8.80
C GLY A 130 -3.20 6.79 10.33
N ARG A 131 -2.91 7.88 11.05
CA ARG A 131 -3.07 7.91 12.51
C ARG A 131 -4.53 7.78 12.95
N TYR A 132 -5.47 8.35 12.19
CA TYR A 132 -6.89 8.28 12.49
C TYR A 132 -7.48 6.91 12.18
N GLN A 133 -6.99 6.26 11.11
CA GLN A 133 -7.32 4.86 10.82
C GLN A 133 -6.85 3.94 11.94
N LEU A 134 -5.59 4.10 12.40
CA LEU A 134 -5.08 3.32 13.53
C LEU A 134 -5.88 3.56 14.81
N ASP A 135 -6.21 4.82 15.13
CA ASP A 135 -7.02 5.13 16.31
C ASP A 135 -8.43 4.56 16.23
N HIS A 136 -9.06 4.57 15.05
CA HIS A 136 -10.37 3.97 14.85
C HIS A 136 -10.31 2.45 15.04
N VAL A 137 -9.36 1.78 14.39
CA VAL A 137 -9.18 0.33 14.53
C VAL A 137 -8.90 -0.01 15.99
N ASP A 138 -7.99 0.68 16.66
CA ASP A 138 -7.64 0.45 18.07
C ASP A 138 -8.84 0.66 19.02
N GLY A 139 -9.78 1.54 18.67
CA GLY A 139 -11.01 1.76 19.44
C GLY A 139 -12.06 0.66 19.25
N VAL A 140 -12.05 -0.04 18.10
CA VAL A 140 -12.99 -1.14 17.80
C VAL A 140 -12.39 -2.50 18.20
N LEU A 141 -11.13 -2.72 17.84
CA LEU A 141 -10.34 -3.91 18.11
C LEU A 141 -8.95 -3.46 18.58
N PRO A 142 -8.67 -3.50 19.90
CA PRO A 142 -7.41 -3.05 20.45
C PRO A 142 -6.20 -3.66 19.75
N LEU A 143 -5.34 -2.81 19.22
CA LEU A 143 -4.15 -3.24 18.51
C LEU A 143 -3.13 -3.88 19.46
N PRO A 144 -2.26 -4.80 18.99
CA PRO A 144 -1.20 -5.34 19.84
C PRO A 144 -0.30 -4.22 20.37
N ARG A 145 0.17 -4.39 21.61
CA ARG A 145 1.19 -3.54 22.24
C ARG A 145 2.39 -4.40 22.62
N THR A 146 3.58 -3.88 22.42
CA THR A 146 4.81 -4.48 22.95
C THR A 146 4.87 -4.34 24.48
N SER A 147 5.82 -5.01 25.14
CA SER A 147 5.95 -4.99 26.60
C SER A 147 6.21 -3.59 27.19
N ASP A 148 6.82 -2.69 26.42
CA ASP A 148 7.02 -1.27 26.76
C ASP A 148 5.80 -0.39 26.43
N GLY A 149 4.67 -0.99 26.03
CA GLY A 149 3.41 -0.31 25.76
C GLY A 149 3.30 0.34 24.39
N LYS A 150 4.29 0.17 23.49
CA LYS A 150 4.21 0.71 22.14
C LYS A 150 3.15 -0.04 21.33
N ARG A 151 2.14 0.71 20.86
CA ARG A 151 1.08 0.21 19.98
C ARG A 151 1.62 -0.14 18.60
N ALA A 152 1.08 -1.20 18.00
CA ALA A 152 1.26 -1.51 16.58
C ALA A 152 0.89 -0.30 15.70
N ASP A 153 1.61 -0.11 14.60
CA ASP A 153 1.45 1.02 13.69
C ASP A 153 1.37 0.54 12.23
N LEU A 154 1.37 1.48 11.27
CA LEU A 154 1.33 1.12 9.85
C LEU A 154 2.55 0.29 9.42
N HIS A 155 3.71 0.43 10.08
CA HIS A 155 4.87 -0.39 9.77
C HIS A 155 4.65 -1.85 10.21
N SER A 156 3.84 -2.07 11.24
CA SER A 156 3.47 -3.43 11.68
C SER A 156 2.81 -4.25 10.57
N LEU A 157 2.02 -3.64 9.68
CA LEU A 157 1.42 -4.36 8.53
C LEU A 157 2.50 -5.02 7.65
N ARG A 158 3.56 -4.25 7.34
CA ARG A 158 4.69 -4.76 6.57
C ARG A 158 5.45 -5.84 7.34
N THR A 159 5.67 -5.64 8.64
CA THR A 159 6.34 -6.65 9.49
C THR A 159 5.57 -7.95 9.51
N THR A 160 4.24 -7.89 9.67
CA THR A 160 3.36 -9.07 9.62
C THR A 160 3.48 -9.82 8.30
N GLY A 161 3.42 -9.11 7.17
CA GLY A 161 3.61 -9.75 5.85
C GLY A 161 5.01 -10.37 5.70
N GLY A 162 6.05 -9.70 6.19
CA GLY A 162 7.42 -10.23 6.21
C GLY A 162 7.54 -11.51 7.04
N SER A 163 6.99 -11.53 8.25
CA SER A 163 6.97 -12.72 9.12
C SER A 163 6.18 -13.87 8.51
N ALA A 164 5.08 -13.58 7.80
CA ALA A 164 4.33 -14.62 7.07
C ALA A 164 5.17 -15.25 5.95
N LEU A 165 5.97 -14.45 5.23
CA LEU A 165 6.90 -14.96 4.23
C LEU A 165 8.02 -15.79 4.86
N GLU A 166 8.59 -15.35 5.98
CA GLU A 166 9.65 -16.08 6.71
C GLU A 166 9.15 -17.41 7.28
N ALA A 167 7.88 -17.47 7.69
CA ALA A 167 7.25 -18.70 8.17
C ALA A 167 6.89 -19.68 7.03
N SER A 168 6.95 -19.24 5.76
CA SER A 168 6.73 -20.13 4.61
C SER A 168 7.96 -21.01 4.35
N GLU A 169 7.78 -22.14 3.66
CA GLU A 169 8.89 -23.02 3.21
C GLU A 169 9.74 -22.41 2.08
N THR A 170 9.66 -21.09 1.89
CA THR A 170 10.37 -20.38 0.83
C THR A 170 11.81 -20.09 1.24
N LYS A 171 12.73 -20.17 0.28
CA LYS A 171 14.13 -19.78 0.49
C LYS A 171 14.21 -18.31 0.93
N GLN A 172 14.96 -18.03 2.00
CA GLN A 172 15.21 -16.67 2.53
C GLN A 172 15.60 -15.67 1.43
N LEU A 173 16.36 -16.14 0.44
CA LEU A 173 16.77 -15.37 -0.73
C LEU A 173 15.60 -14.72 -1.50
N VAL A 174 14.45 -15.40 -1.57
CA VAL A 174 13.23 -14.91 -2.23
C VAL A 174 12.48 -13.95 -1.31
N VAL A 175 12.43 -14.25 0.00
CA VAL A 175 11.86 -13.36 1.02
C VAL A 175 12.56 -12.01 1.01
N ASP A 176 13.90 -12.01 1.04
CA ASP A 176 14.72 -10.80 1.00
C ASP A 176 14.48 -9.99 -0.29
N ASP A 177 14.25 -10.68 -1.41
CA ASP A 177 13.93 -10.05 -2.68
C ASP A 177 12.58 -9.35 -2.68
N ILE A 178 11.55 -9.99 -2.12
CA ILE A 178 10.20 -9.41 -1.98
C ILE A 178 10.27 -8.23 -0.99
N MET A 179 11.02 -8.39 0.09
CA MET A 179 11.19 -7.38 1.12
C MET A 179 12.13 -6.24 0.70
N GLY A 180 12.98 -6.41 -0.32
CA GLY A 180 14.00 -5.43 -0.68
C GLY A 180 15.11 -5.30 0.38
N HIS A 181 15.43 -6.42 1.04
CA HIS A 181 16.58 -6.53 1.95
C HIS A 181 17.87 -6.73 1.15
N ALA A 182 18.98 -6.21 1.70
CA ALA A 182 20.29 -6.42 1.09
C ALA A 182 20.71 -7.88 1.28
N ARG A 183 21.25 -8.48 0.22
CA ARG A 183 21.85 -9.80 0.29
C ARG A 183 23.34 -9.66 0.52
N GLU A 184 23.91 -10.56 1.30
CA GLU A 184 25.35 -10.62 1.50
C GLU A 184 26.06 -10.86 0.15
N GLY A 185 27.14 -10.13 -0.12
CA GLY A 185 27.95 -10.26 -1.33
C GLY A 185 27.26 -9.89 -2.66
N THR A 186 26.00 -9.43 -2.66
CA THR A 186 25.28 -9.13 -3.90
C THR A 186 25.06 -7.62 -4.06
N GLY A 187 25.55 -7.05 -5.16
CA GLY A 187 25.29 -5.66 -5.52
C GLY A 187 23.81 -5.38 -5.87
N PRO A 188 23.42 -4.11 -6.04
CA PRO A 188 22.06 -3.74 -6.40
C PRO A 188 21.64 -4.39 -7.72
N ARG A 189 20.43 -4.95 -7.78
CA ARG A 189 19.90 -5.53 -9.02
C ARG A 189 19.44 -4.44 -10.00
N LYS A 190 19.78 -4.61 -11.28
CA LYS A 190 19.24 -3.82 -12.39
C LYS A 190 18.06 -4.56 -13.00
N TYR A 191 16.88 -3.96 -12.94
CA TYR A 191 15.65 -4.47 -13.54
C TYR A 191 15.41 -3.69 -14.83
N SER A 192 15.48 -4.37 -15.98
CA SER A 192 15.33 -3.78 -17.32
C SER A 192 14.52 -4.72 -18.21
N LYS A 193 14.16 -4.30 -19.43
CA LYS A 193 13.54 -5.21 -20.42
C LYS A 193 14.37 -6.48 -20.65
N ALA A 194 15.69 -6.36 -20.64
CA ALA A 194 16.60 -7.50 -20.73
C ALA A 194 16.52 -8.43 -19.50
N TRP A 195 16.25 -7.90 -18.30
CA TRP A 195 16.00 -8.72 -17.11
C TRP A 195 14.73 -9.56 -17.27
N PHE A 196 13.64 -8.97 -17.79
CA PHE A 196 12.40 -9.69 -18.08
C PHE A 196 12.62 -10.85 -19.05
N MET A 197 13.28 -10.60 -20.18
CA MET A 197 13.57 -11.63 -21.18
C MET A 197 14.51 -12.74 -20.67
N LYS A 198 15.34 -12.45 -19.67
CA LYS A 198 16.29 -13.40 -19.06
C LYS A 198 15.69 -14.15 -17.86
N GLY A 199 14.36 -14.28 -17.79
CA GLY A 199 13.66 -15.02 -16.73
C GLY A 199 13.02 -14.16 -15.65
N GLY A 200 13.03 -12.83 -15.79
CA GLY A 200 12.39 -11.92 -14.84
C GLY A 200 10.87 -12.14 -14.70
N ALA A 201 10.19 -12.53 -15.78
CA ALA A 201 8.76 -12.90 -15.73
C ALA A 201 8.52 -14.10 -14.81
N ALA A 202 9.29 -15.18 -14.95
CA ALA A 202 9.22 -16.35 -14.08
C ALA A 202 9.57 -16.02 -12.61
N ILE A 203 10.51 -15.10 -12.38
CA ILE A 203 10.81 -14.61 -11.03
C ILE A 203 9.60 -13.88 -10.41
N LEU A 204 8.90 -13.05 -11.19
CA LEU A 204 7.69 -12.37 -10.70
C LEU A 204 6.56 -13.34 -10.42
N ALA A 205 6.29 -14.27 -11.33
CA ALA A 205 5.29 -15.31 -11.13
C ALA A 205 5.57 -16.10 -9.84
N ARG A 206 6.82 -16.55 -9.64
CA ARG A 206 7.21 -17.26 -8.42
C ARG A 206 7.04 -16.40 -7.16
N ARG A 207 7.36 -15.12 -7.22
CA ARG A 207 7.14 -14.21 -6.08
C ARG A 207 5.66 -14.04 -5.78
N LEU A 208 4.82 -13.93 -6.82
CA LEU A 208 3.37 -13.82 -6.67
C LEU A 208 2.81 -15.06 -5.97
N GLU A 209 3.19 -16.27 -6.42
CA GLU A 209 2.80 -17.53 -5.78
C GLU A 209 3.11 -17.55 -4.28
N VAL A 210 4.35 -17.16 -3.92
CA VAL A 210 4.78 -17.11 -2.52
C VAL A 210 3.97 -16.08 -1.74
N MET A 211 3.76 -14.89 -2.29
CA MET A 211 2.97 -13.84 -1.63
C MET A 211 1.52 -14.27 -1.42
N VAL A 212 0.88 -14.87 -2.43
CA VAL A 212 -0.51 -15.36 -2.35
C VAL A 212 -0.64 -16.49 -1.34
N ALA A 213 0.34 -17.40 -1.28
CA ALA A 213 0.31 -18.52 -0.33
C ALA A 213 0.54 -18.07 1.12
N ALA A 214 1.37 -17.04 1.33
CA ALA A 214 1.75 -16.60 2.68
C ALA A 214 0.81 -15.54 3.28
N LEU A 215 0.24 -14.66 2.46
CA LEU A 215 -0.54 -13.53 2.96
C LEU A 215 -2.00 -13.89 3.20
N THR A 216 -2.50 -13.61 4.40
CA THR A 216 -3.92 -13.77 4.71
C THR A 216 -4.77 -12.78 3.90
N VAL A 217 -5.77 -13.30 3.20
CA VAL A 217 -6.79 -12.48 2.54
C VAL A 217 -7.78 -11.99 3.59
N VAL A 218 -7.75 -10.69 3.87
CA VAL A 218 -8.65 -10.03 4.83
C VAL A 218 -9.69 -9.14 4.16
N THR A 219 -9.79 -9.18 2.83
CA THR A 219 -10.66 -8.31 2.02
C THR A 219 -11.68 -9.08 1.17
N ASP A 220 -11.73 -10.41 1.29
CA ASP A 220 -12.64 -11.30 0.55
C ASP A 220 -14.12 -10.90 0.66
N HIS A 221 -14.53 -10.44 1.84
CA HIS A 221 -15.88 -9.96 2.14
C HIS A 221 -16.22 -8.61 1.49
N LEU A 222 -15.23 -7.89 0.95
CA LEU A 222 -15.44 -6.60 0.29
C LEU A 222 -15.77 -6.79 -1.19
N GLN A 223 -16.75 -6.05 -1.69
CA GLN A 223 -17.03 -5.93 -3.12
C GLN A 223 -16.30 -4.71 -3.70
N PRO A 224 -15.80 -4.78 -4.94
CA PRO A 224 -15.20 -3.61 -5.60
C PRO A 224 -16.26 -2.51 -5.76
N ALA A 225 -15.89 -1.28 -5.38
CA ALA A 225 -16.72 -0.10 -5.60
C ALA A 225 -16.31 0.58 -6.92
N PRO A 226 -17.23 1.28 -7.62
CA PRO A 226 -16.86 2.15 -8.72
C PRO A 226 -15.79 3.16 -8.28
N VAL A 227 -14.78 3.36 -9.11
CA VAL A 227 -13.71 4.33 -8.81
C VAL A 227 -14.31 5.72 -8.78
N ARG A 228 -14.05 6.42 -7.68
CA ARG A 228 -14.53 7.78 -7.41
C ARG A 228 -13.41 8.56 -6.77
N LEU A 229 -12.97 9.60 -7.46
CA LEU A 229 -11.93 10.50 -7.01
C LEU A 229 -12.56 11.80 -6.51
N LEU A 230 -12.16 12.23 -5.33
CA LEU A 230 -12.40 13.61 -4.89
C LEU A 230 -11.37 14.55 -5.51
N ALA A 231 -11.66 15.84 -5.47
CA ALA A 231 -10.66 16.88 -5.69
C ALA A 231 -9.46 16.63 -4.77
N VAL A 232 -8.23 16.86 -5.25
CA VAL A 232 -6.99 16.52 -4.51
C VAL A 232 -6.98 17.14 -3.11
N SER A 233 -7.49 18.37 -2.96
CA SER A 233 -7.58 19.07 -1.68
C SER A 233 -8.50 18.38 -0.66
N GLU A 234 -9.41 17.52 -1.10
CA GLU A 234 -10.40 16.81 -0.28
C GLU A 234 -10.04 15.35 0.02
N ARG A 235 -9.00 14.82 -0.62
CA ARG A 235 -8.52 13.46 -0.41
C ARG A 235 -7.79 13.29 0.92
N SER A 236 -7.73 12.04 1.38
CA SER A 236 -7.06 11.63 2.64
C SER A 236 -7.55 12.40 3.87
N ARG A 237 -8.79 12.86 3.83
CA ARG A 237 -9.51 13.46 4.96
C ARG A 237 -10.31 12.36 5.67
N THR A 238 -9.63 11.45 6.36
CA THR A 238 -10.36 10.46 7.16
C THR A 238 -10.91 11.13 8.41
N GLY A 239 -12.19 10.86 8.70
CA GLY A 239 -12.85 11.40 9.88
C GLY A 239 -12.11 10.98 11.15
N SER A 240 -11.79 11.95 11.98
CA SER A 240 -11.31 11.70 13.33
C SER A 240 -12.52 11.55 14.24
N ALA A 241 -12.80 10.31 14.67
CA ALA A 241 -13.84 10.06 15.66
C ALA A 241 -13.65 11.01 16.86
N VAL A 242 -14.75 11.56 17.37
CA VAL A 242 -14.74 12.47 18.52
C VAL A 242 -14.08 11.73 19.70
N GLY A 243 -13.06 12.33 20.30
CA GLY A 243 -12.32 11.74 21.42
C GLY A 243 -11.07 10.91 21.07
N CYS A 244 -10.74 10.70 19.79
CA CYS A 244 -9.53 9.95 19.42
C CYS A 244 -8.23 10.64 19.88
N ALA A 245 -7.23 9.84 20.25
CA ALA A 245 -5.95 10.32 20.77
C ALA A 245 -5.24 11.29 19.80
N SER A 246 -5.40 11.08 18.49
CA SER A 246 -4.84 11.94 17.45
C SER A 246 -5.42 13.35 17.40
N ARG A 247 -6.65 13.59 17.89
CA ARG A 247 -7.20 14.95 18.04
C ARG A 247 -6.58 15.72 19.20
N LYS A 248 -6.16 15.05 20.28
CA LYS A 248 -5.59 15.72 21.47
C LYS A 248 -4.19 16.29 21.23
N LYS A 249 -3.55 15.92 20.11
CA LYS A 249 -2.19 16.32 19.73
C LYS A 249 -2.14 17.21 18.48
N ALA A 250 -3.30 17.50 17.88
CA ALA A 250 -3.43 18.40 16.72
C ALA A 250 -3.73 19.80 17.24
#